data_AF-A0A2A4IW29-F1
#
_entry.id   AF-A0A2A4IW29-F1
#
_cell.length_a   1.000
_cell.length_b   1.000
_cell.length_c   1.000
_cell.angle_alpha   90.00
_cell.angle_beta   90.00
_cell.angle_gamma   90.00
#
_symmetry.space_group_name_H-M   'P 1'
#
loop_
_entity.id
_entity.type
_entity.pdbx_description
1 polymer ?
#
loop_
_entity_poly.entity_id
_entity_poly.type
_entity_poly.pdbx_seq_one_letter_code
_entity_poly.pdbx_strand_id
1 'polypeptide(L)'
;RAAREAEAAAAARAREALQFHTWARHEDAFHLHQARLRSQIRIRDGRAKPIDLLAWYVSSEECVDALEMHEPYTYLNGLQAQDLEDLLEDIKVYKELENNANQAYWQDVQTIVLAELGKLRRLAAPDARRDGVHQAVADDVTQIFKGKTGAQLEALQTQIEHKISGRHDGVDVGYWESLLSQLKAHMSRARLRDRHQTNLRRKLQLLKQEQGVAPASS
;
A
#
# COMPACT_ATOMS: atom_id res chain seq x y z
N ARG A 1 45.55 -33.06 3.92
CA ARG A 1 45.08 -32.72 5.29
C ARG A 1 44.46 -31.32 5.31
N ALA A 2 45.22 -30.29 4.93
CA ALA A 2 44.72 -28.90 4.78
C ALA A 2 43.47 -28.76 3.89
N ALA A 3 43.37 -29.48 2.76
CA ALA A 3 42.18 -29.43 1.90
C ALA A 3 40.90 -29.97 2.58
N ARG A 4 41.01 -31.04 3.38
CA ARG A 4 39.86 -31.59 4.14
C ARG A 4 39.46 -30.67 5.31
N GLU A 5 40.43 -30.01 5.94
CA GLU A 5 40.18 -29.03 7.00
C GLU A 5 39.52 -27.75 6.45
N ALA A 6 39.95 -27.27 5.28
CA ALA A 6 39.32 -26.14 4.59
C ALA A 6 37.89 -26.46 4.13
N GLU A 7 37.65 -27.67 3.62
CA GLU A 7 36.32 -28.15 3.25
C GLU A 7 35.39 -28.29 4.47
N ALA A 8 35.89 -28.82 5.59
CA ALA A 8 35.14 -28.90 6.84
C ALA A 8 34.81 -27.50 7.40
N ALA A 9 35.74 -26.54 7.34
CA ALA A 9 35.51 -25.16 7.76
C ALA A 9 34.52 -24.42 6.84
N ALA A 10 34.54 -24.68 5.53
CA ALA A 10 33.55 -24.16 4.59
C ALA A 10 32.16 -24.77 4.85
N ALA A 11 32.07 -26.07 5.10
CA ALA A 11 30.83 -26.73 5.46
C ALA A 11 30.26 -26.26 6.81
N ALA A 12 31.12 -25.99 7.80
CA ALA A 12 30.70 -25.41 9.08
C ALA A 12 30.10 -24.01 8.90
N ARG A 13 30.78 -23.11 8.16
CA ARG A 13 30.26 -21.77 7.83
C ARG A 13 28.94 -21.84 7.07
N ALA A 14 28.81 -22.77 6.12
CA ALA A 14 27.56 -22.96 5.38
C ALA A 14 26.41 -23.42 6.28
N ARG A 15 26.67 -24.33 7.24
CA ARG A 15 25.68 -24.77 8.24
C ARG A 15 25.27 -23.64 9.17
N GLU A 16 26.23 -22.88 9.67
CA GLU A 16 25.98 -21.69 10.50
C GLU A 16 25.14 -20.68 9.72
N ALA A 17 25.51 -20.34 8.48
CA ALA A 17 24.74 -19.44 7.64
C ALA A 17 23.28 -19.91 7.44
N LEU A 18 23.07 -21.21 7.17
CA LEU A 18 21.72 -21.78 7.07
C LEU A 18 20.93 -21.67 8.38
N GLN A 19 21.59 -21.90 9.51
CA GLN A 19 20.98 -21.79 10.84
C GLN A 19 20.62 -20.34 11.17
N PHE A 20 21.51 -19.38 10.88
CA PHE A 20 21.23 -17.95 11.02
C PHE A 20 20.06 -17.52 10.12
N HIS A 21 20.00 -17.99 8.87
CA HIS A 21 18.89 -17.69 7.99
C HIS A 21 17.55 -18.25 8.48
N THR A 22 17.55 -19.46 9.05
CA THR A 22 16.32 -20.02 9.64
C THR A 22 15.90 -19.26 10.89
N TRP A 23 16.85 -18.89 11.75
CA TRP A 23 16.58 -18.06 12.92
C TRP A 23 16.01 -16.70 12.57
N ALA A 24 16.61 -16.00 11.60
CA ALA A 24 16.09 -14.71 11.12
C ALA A 24 14.64 -14.83 10.65
N ARG A 25 14.31 -15.88 9.87
CA ARG A 25 12.92 -16.12 9.44
C ARG A 25 11.97 -16.39 10.60
N HIS A 26 12.41 -17.12 11.63
CA HIS A 26 11.60 -17.37 12.82
C HIS A 26 11.37 -16.09 13.63
N GLU A 27 12.38 -15.23 13.72
CA GLU A 27 12.29 -13.92 14.36
C GLU A 27 11.32 -12.99 13.62
N ASP A 28 11.43 -12.89 12.30
CA ASP A 28 10.51 -12.12 11.44
C ASP A 28 9.06 -12.59 11.61
N ALA A 29 8.83 -13.91 11.61
CA ALA A 29 7.51 -14.49 11.81
C ALA A 29 6.95 -14.17 13.21
N PHE A 30 7.81 -14.17 14.24
CA PHE A 30 7.43 -13.79 15.60
C PHE A 30 7.07 -12.31 15.68
N HIS A 31 7.87 -11.41 15.08
CA HIS A 31 7.58 -9.98 15.01
C HIS A 31 6.26 -9.69 14.32
N LEU A 32 5.98 -10.35 13.20
CA LEU A 32 4.71 -10.22 12.49
C LEU A 32 3.53 -10.66 13.36
N HIS A 33 3.68 -11.79 14.06
CA HIS A 33 2.64 -12.29 14.96
C HIS A 33 2.37 -11.32 16.11
N GLN A 34 3.42 -10.77 16.74
CA GLN A 34 3.31 -9.75 17.78
C GLN A 34 2.64 -8.47 17.28
N ALA A 35 3.00 -7.99 16.07
CA ALA A 35 2.38 -6.83 15.46
C ALA A 35 0.87 -7.04 15.23
N ARG A 36 0.48 -8.22 14.73
CA ARG A 36 -0.92 -8.61 14.54
C ARG A 36 -1.70 -8.69 15.85
N LEU A 37 -1.14 -9.31 16.88
CA LEU A 37 -1.77 -9.39 18.20
C LEU A 37 -1.98 -8.00 18.81
N ARG A 38 -0.98 -7.12 18.73
CA ARG A 38 -1.09 -5.73 19.21
C ARG A 38 -2.19 -4.97 18.48
N SER A 39 -2.27 -5.13 17.16
CA SER A 39 -3.33 -4.53 16.33
C SER A 39 -4.72 -5.01 16.78
N GLN A 40 -4.91 -6.32 16.95
CA GLN A 40 -6.18 -6.89 17.41
C GLN A 40 -6.63 -6.34 18.77
N ILE A 41 -5.70 -6.20 19.73
CA ILE A 41 -6.00 -5.63 21.05
C ILE A 41 -6.46 -4.18 20.91
N ARG A 42 -5.78 -3.35 20.11
CA ARG A 42 -6.15 -1.94 19.91
C ARG A 42 -7.50 -1.77 19.23
N ILE A 43 -7.80 -2.61 18.25
CA ILE A 43 -9.10 -2.63 17.56
C ILE A 43 -10.21 -2.94 18.57
N ARG A 44 -10.02 -3.98 19.37
CA ARG A 44 -11.00 -4.38 20.40
C ARG A 44 -11.20 -3.28 21.46
N ASP A 45 -10.13 -2.58 21.83
CA ASP A 45 -10.16 -1.51 22.83
C ASP A 45 -10.67 -0.17 22.27
N GLY A 46 -11.09 -0.10 20.99
CA GLY A 46 -11.59 1.12 20.36
C GLY A 46 -10.53 2.19 20.12
N ARG A 47 -9.24 1.81 20.12
CA ARG A 47 -8.07 2.70 19.95
C ARG A 47 -7.23 2.29 18.74
N ALA A 48 -7.91 1.83 17.69
CA ALA A 48 -7.25 1.39 16.47
C ALA A 48 -6.48 2.55 15.82
N LYS A 49 -5.22 2.29 15.47
CA LYS A 49 -4.46 3.14 14.57
C LYS A 49 -4.81 2.80 13.11
N PRO A 50 -4.53 3.70 12.15
CA PRO A 50 -4.73 3.42 10.73
C PRO A 50 -4.05 2.13 10.26
N ILE A 51 -2.82 1.87 10.71
CA ILE A 51 -2.12 0.62 10.39
C ILE A 51 -2.89 -0.62 10.88
N ASP A 52 -3.52 -0.54 12.06
CA ASP A 52 -4.21 -1.68 12.65
C ASP A 52 -5.40 -2.07 11.75
N LEU A 53 -6.16 -1.09 11.26
CA LEU A 53 -7.30 -1.29 10.36
C LEU A 53 -6.88 -1.79 8.97
N LEU A 54 -5.78 -1.24 8.42
CA LEU A 54 -5.22 -1.68 7.13
C LEU A 54 -4.69 -3.12 7.20
N ALA A 55 -3.96 -3.45 8.26
CA ALA A 55 -3.46 -4.80 8.50
C ALA A 55 -4.62 -5.78 8.74
N TRP A 56 -5.64 -5.35 9.49
CA TRP A 56 -6.84 -6.15 9.70
C TRP A 56 -7.57 -6.43 8.39
N TYR A 57 -7.80 -5.39 7.57
CA TYR A 57 -8.42 -5.49 6.25
C TYR A 57 -7.80 -6.61 5.41
N VAL A 58 -6.46 -6.61 5.28
CA VAL A 58 -5.77 -7.56 4.41
C VAL A 58 -5.68 -8.96 5.03
N SER A 59 -5.60 -9.05 6.36
CA SER A 59 -5.56 -10.33 7.08
C SER A 59 -6.92 -11.03 7.15
N SER A 60 -8.03 -10.26 7.07
CA SER A 60 -9.39 -10.77 7.20
C SER A 60 -10.08 -11.01 5.86
N GLU A 61 -9.37 -10.86 4.73
CA GLU A 61 -9.95 -11.07 3.39
C GLU A 61 -10.50 -12.49 3.19
N GLU A 62 -9.87 -13.49 3.82
CA GLU A 62 -10.27 -14.90 3.77
C GLU A 62 -11.30 -15.27 4.83
N CYS A 63 -11.52 -14.42 5.85
CA CYS A 63 -12.52 -14.66 6.88
C CYS A 63 -13.89 -14.16 6.41
N VAL A 64 -14.84 -15.10 6.23
CA VAL A 64 -16.20 -14.81 5.74
C VAL A 64 -16.99 -13.95 6.73
N ASP A 65 -16.82 -14.22 8.04
CA ASP A 65 -17.51 -13.50 9.13
C ASP A 65 -17.00 -12.07 9.35
N ALA A 66 -15.75 -11.79 8.95
CA ALA A 66 -15.14 -10.48 9.09
C ALA A 66 -15.50 -9.60 7.89
N LEU A 67 -16.72 -9.05 7.88
CA LEU A 67 -17.18 -8.22 6.77
C LEU A 67 -16.74 -6.76 6.98
N GLU A 68 -15.70 -6.37 6.25
CA GLU A 68 -15.24 -4.99 6.19
C GLU A 68 -16.08 -4.22 5.17
N MET A 69 -16.72 -3.14 5.62
CA MET A 69 -17.63 -2.32 4.81
C MET A 69 -16.92 -1.12 4.18
N HIS A 70 -15.74 -0.77 4.68
CA HIS A 70 -15.00 0.39 4.23
C HIS A 70 -13.86 -0.01 3.29
N GLU A 71 -13.69 0.78 2.22
CA GLU A 71 -12.54 0.65 1.35
C GLU A 71 -11.26 1.04 2.14
N PRO A 72 -10.15 0.32 1.98
CA PRO A 72 -8.99 0.44 2.87
C PRO A 72 -8.34 1.84 2.82
N TYR A 73 -8.42 2.54 1.70
CA TYR A 73 -7.89 3.89 1.58
C TYR A 73 -8.70 4.95 2.35
N THR A 74 -9.92 4.64 2.80
CA THR A 74 -10.74 5.58 3.58
C THR A 74 -10.19 5.80 4.98
N TYR A 75 -9.41 4.85 5.51
CA TYR A 75 -8.69 4.98 6.79
C TYR A 75 -7.58 6.02 6.78
N LEU A 76 -7.24 6.55 5.61
CA LEU A 76 -6.26 7.61 5.45
C LEU A 76 -6.88 9.01 5.54
N ASN A 77 -8.22 9.11 5.51
CA ASN A 77 -8.92 10.38 5.49
C ASN A 77 -8.77 11.11 6.83
N GLY A 78 -8.31 12.36 6.79
CA GLY A 78 -8.21 13.22 7.97
C GLY A 78 -6.97 12.99 8.84
N LEU A 79 -6.04 12.12 8.43
CA LEU A 79 -4.76 11.94 9.11
C LEU A 79 -3.86 13.17 8.94
N GLN A 80 -3.13 13.52 9.99
CA GLN A 80 -2.17 14.61 9.94
C GLN A 80 -0.84 14.15 9.33
N ALA A 81 0.04 15.10 8.97
CA ALA A 81 1.33 14.79 8.37
C ALA A 81 2.16 13.84 9.24
N GLN A 82 2.17 14.05 10.56
CA GLN A 82 2.89 13.19 11.50
C GLN A 82 2.31 11.76 11.53
N ASP A 83 0.98 11.61 11.55
CA ASP A 83 0.34 10.29 11.53
C ASP A 83 0.64 9.52 10.24
N LEU A 84 0.70 10.23 9.10
CA LEU A 84 1.05 9.65 7.81
C LEU A 84 2.53 9.25 7.75
N GLU A 85 3.44 10.01 8.37
CA GLU A 85 4.86 9.67 8.48
C GLU A 85 5.07 8.42 9.36
N ASP A 86 4.42 8.35 10.51
CA ASP A 86 4.42 7.15 11.36
C ASP A 86 3.86 5.93 10.61
N LEU A 87 2.75 6.13 9.87
CA LEU A 87 2.14 5.08 9.06
C LEU A 87 3.07 4.58 7.95
N LEU A 88 3.92 5.44 7.37
CA LEU A 88 4.91 4.98 6.37
C LEU A 88 5.94 4.04 6.97
N GLU A 89 6.43 4.32 8.18
CA GLU A 89 7.36 3.42 8.87
C GLU A 89 6.67 2.11 9.24
N ASP A 90 5.43 2.17 9.74
CA ASP A 90 4.63 0.98 10.03
C ASP A 90 4.41 0.12 8.76
N ILE A 91 4.08 0.73 7.62
CA ILE A 91 3.89 0.01 6.34
C ILE A 91 5.18 -0.68 5.89
N LYS A 92 6.37 -0.07 6.09
CA LYS A 92 7.65 -0.72 5.72
C LYS A 92 7.83 -2.04 6.46
N VAL A 93 7.52 -2.06 7.75
CA VAL A 93 7.59 -3.29 8.57
C VAL A 93 6.69 -4.38 7.98
N TYR A 94 5.45 -4.06 7.61
CA TYR A 94 4.57 -5.04 6.97
C TYR A 94 5.07 -5.49 5.60
N LYS A 95 5.70 -4.62 4.80
CA LYS A 95 6.30 -5.00 3.52
C LYS A 95 7.52 -5.90 3.69
N GLU A 96 8.29 -5.76 4.76
CA GLU A 96 9.43 -6.62 5.04
C GLU A 96 8.99 -7.98 5.58
N LEU A 97 7.94 -7.99 6.41
CA LEU A 97 7.49 -9.19 7.13
C LEU A 97 6.43 -10.02 6.38
N GLU A 98 5.61 -9.43 5.51
CA GLU A 98 4.54 -10.16 4.80
C GLU A 98 5.01 -10.87 3.52
N ASN A 99 4.46 -12.08 3.33
CA ASN A 99 4.64 -12.86 2.11
C ASN A 99 4.22 -12.07 0.85
N ASN A 100 4.81 -12.43 -0.30
CA ASN A 100 4.63 -11.75 -1.59
C ASN A 100 3.16 -11.53 -2.04
N ALA A 101 2.19 -12.23 -1.46
CA ALA A 101 0.77 -12.11 -1.82
C ALA A 101 0.18 -10.71 -1.60
N ASN A 102 0.62 -9.98 -0.55
CA ASN A 102 0.05 -8.68 -0.19
C ASN A 102 0.93 -7.48 -0.54
N GLN A 103 2.07 -7.71 -1.19
CA GLN A 103 3.01 -6.64 -1.54
C GLN A 103 2.37 -5.55 -2.41
N ALA A 104 1.54 -5.93 -3.38
CA ALA A 104 0.83 -4.98 -4.23
C ALA A 104 -0.14 -4.09 -3.42
N TYR A 105 -0.82 -4.66 -2.42
CA TYR A 105 -1.70 -3.91 -1.53
C TYR A 105 -0.92 -2.87 -0.72
N TRP A 106 0.15 -3.28 -0.05
CA TRP A 106 0.97 -2.36 0.73
C TRP A 106 1.64 -1.29 -0.13
N GLN A 107 2.04 -1.63 -1.36
CA GLN A 107 2.57 -0.66 -2.32
C GLN A 107 1.53 0.39 -2.72
N ASP A 108 0.27 -0.02 -2.93
CA ASP A 108 -0.83 0.88 -3.25
C ASP A 108 -1.15 1.81 -2.07
N VAL A 109 -1.24 1.27 -0.85
CA VAL A 109 -1.44 2.06 0.38
C VAL A 109 -0.29 3.06 0.57
N GLN A 110 0.96 2.61 0.47
CA GLN A 110 2.15 3.47 0.58
C GLN A 110 2.11 4.62 -0.45
N THR A 111 1.73 4.32 -1.69
CA THR A 111 1.63 5.32 -2.75
C THR A 111 0.60 6.40 -2.42
N ILE A 112 -0.54 6.01 -1.84
CA ILE A 112 -1.58 6.96 -1.43
C ILE A 112 -1.11 7.81 -0.25
N VAL A 113 -0.47 7.20 0.75
CA VAL A 113 0.08 7.91 1.93
C VAL A 113 1.12 8.95 1.51
N LEU A 114 2.05 8.60 0.61
CA LEU A 114 3.05 9.53 0.08
C LEU A 114 2.41 10.73 -0.65
N ALA A 115 1.35 10.47 -1.43
CA ALA A 115 0.65 11.54 -2.15
C ALA A 115 -0.11 12.48 -1.20
N GLU A 116 -0.77 11.95 -0.16
CA GLU A 116 -1.46 12.77 0.83
C GLU A 116 -0.47 13.59 1.67
N LEU A 117 0.66 12.99 2.05
CA LEU A 117 1.74 13.70 2.75
C LEU A 117 2.30 14.84 1.89
N GLY A 118 2.54 14.59 0.60
CA GLY A 118 2.97 15.60 -0.35
C GLY A 118 1.96 16.75 -0.48
N LYS A 119 0.66 16.45 -0.45
CA LYS A 119 -0.41 17.46 -0.47
C LYS A 119 -0.43 18.29 0.82
N LEU A 120 -0.35 17.67 2.00
CA LEU A 120 -0.31 18.38 3.28
C LEU A 120 0.91 19.30 3.38
N ARG A 121 2.09 18.84 2.92
CA ARG A 121 3.31 19.65 2.89
C ARG A 121 3.18 20.88 1.99
N ARG A 122 2.53 20.75 0.82
CA ARG A 122 2.25 21.91 -0.06
C ARG A 122 1.30 22.90 0.59
N LEU A 123 0.24 22.41 1.25
CA LEU A 123 -0.72 23.27 1.97
C LEU A 123 -0.07 24.02 3.14
N ALA A 124 0.90 23.41 3.83
CA ALA A 124 1.62 24.03 4.94
C ALA A 124 2.68 25.06 4.52
N ALA A 125 3.16 25.02 3.26
CA ALA A 125 4.20 25.92 2.75
C ALA A 125 3.79 26.63 1.44
N PRO A 126 2.75 27.50 1.46
CA PRO A 126 2.24 28.18 0.26
C PRO A 126 3.23 29.15 -0.39
N ASP A 127 4.20 29.68 0.38
CA ASP A 127 5.17 30.69 -0.07
C ASP A 127 6.43 30.11 -0.76
N ALA A 128 6.52 28.79 -0.91
CA ALA A 128 7.56 28.14 -1.73
C ALA A 128 7.27 28.33 -3.24
N ARG A 129 7.28 29.59 -3.66
CA ARG A 129 7.43 30.15 -5.03
C ARG A 129 7.05 29.19 -6.18
N ARG A 130 5.78 29.28 -6.61
CA ARG A 130 5.18 28.98 -7.95
C ARG A 130 3.87 28.17 -7.92
N ASP A 131 3.41 27.70 -6.76
CA ASP A 131 2.30 26.73 -6.65
C ASP A 131 0.86 27.27 -6.74
N GLY A 132 0.63 28.59 -6.70
CA GLY A 132 -0.72 29.16 -6.76
C GLY A 132 -1.48 28.88 -8.06
N VAL A 133 -0.76 28.76 -9.19
CA VAL A 133 -1.34 28.34 -10.49
C VAL A 133 -1.52 26.82 -10.52
N HIS A 134 -0.69 26.06 -9.81
CA HIS A 134 -0.69 24.60 -9.82
C HIS A 134 -1.87 23.99 -9.05
N GLN A 135 -2.41 24.66 -8.02
CA GLN A 135 -3.59 24.18 -7.29
C GLN A 135 -4.87 24.19 -8.15
N ALA A 136 -5.10 25.25 -8.94
CA ALA A 136 -6.24 25.33 -9.86
C ALA A 136 -6.15 24.26 -10.97
N VAL A 137 -4.93 23.97 -11.44
CA VAL A 137 -4.68 22.91 -12.44
C VAL A 137 -4.80 21.51 -11.81
N ALA A 138 -4.51 21.34 -10.52
CA ALA A 138 -4.65 20.04 -9.82
C ALA A 138 -6.12 19.56 -9.71
N ASP A 139 -7.06 20.48 -9.51
CA ASP A 139 -8.49 20.16 -9.49
C ASP A 139 -8.99 19.76 -10.89
N ASP A 140 -8.54 20.45 -11.94
CA ASP A 140 -8.78 20.09 -13.34
C ASP A 140 -8.16 18.72 -13.70
N VAL A 141 -6.98 18.43 -13.18
CA VAL A 141 -6.28 17.15 -13.36
C VAL A 141 -7.06 15.98 -12.77
N THR A 142 -7.69 16.15 -11.61
CA THR A 142 -8.54 15.11 -11.02
C THR A 142 -9.75 14.82 -11.91
N GLN A 143 -10.28 15.83 -12.61
CA GLN A 143 -11.30 15.64 -13.65
C GLN A 143 -10.74 14.94 -14.89
N ILE A 144 -9.50 15.23 -15.29
CA ILE A 144 -8.83 14.56 -16.40
C ILE A 144 -8.72 13.04 -16.16
N PHE A 145 -8.53 12.61 -14.91
CA PHE A 145 -8.44 11.17 -14.59
C PHE A 145 -9.80 10.46 -14.62
N LYS A 146 -10.90 11.19 -14.37
CA LYS A 146 -12.25 10.61 -14.35
C LYS A 146 -12.63 10.12 -15.74
N GLY A 147 -13.13 8.88 -15.82
CA GLY A 147 -13.57 8.26 -17.07
C GLY A 147 -12.46 7.69 -17.94
N LYS A 148 -11.18 7.82 -17.56
CA LYS A 148 -10.08 7.11 -18.24
C LYS A 148 -10.02 5.64 -17.81
N THR A 149 -9.69 4.76 -18.75
CA THR A 149 -9.44 3.34 -18.47
C THR A 149 -8.08 3.13 -17.82
N GLY A 150 -7.88 1.98 -17.15
CA GLY A 150 -6.58 1.64 -16.55
C GLY A 150 -5.42 1.75 -17.53
N ALA A 151 -5.56 1.20 -18.73
CA ALA A 151 -4.56 1.30 -19.80
C ALA A 151 -4.29 2.74 -20.24
N GLN A 152 -5.30 3.62 -20.25
CA GLN A 152 -5.13 5.04 -20.57
C GLN A 152 -4.37 5.79 -19.45
N LEU A 153 -4.60 5.43 -18.19
CA LEU A 153 -3.88 5.99 -17.05
C LEU A 153 -2.42 5.53 -17.03
N GLU A 154 -2.14 4.27 -17.37
CA GLU A 154 -0.77 3.75 -17.54
C GLU A 154 -0.03 4.45 -18.68
N ALA A 155 -0.68 4.62 -19.84
CA ALA A 155 -0.10 5.36 -20.95
C ALA A 155 0.21 6.82 -20.56
N LEU A 156 -0.68 7.46 -19.78
CA LEU A 156 -0.46 8.80 -19.27
C LEU A 156 0.70 8.85 -18.27
N GLN A 157 0.83 7.85 -17.40
CA GLN A 157 1.96 7.74 -16.47
C GLN A 157 3.29 7.71 -17.22
N THR A 158 3.41 6.83 -18.23
CA THR A 158 4.63 6.71 -19.04
C THR A 158 4.98 8.02 -19.77
N GLN A 159 3.98 8.73 -20.29
CA GLN A 159 4.18 10.03 -20.95
C GLN A 159 4.69 11.09 -19.97
N ILE A 160 4.14 11.15 -18.76
CA ILE A 160 4.58 12.09 -17.73
C ILE A 160 6.01 11.77 -17.29
N GLU A 161 6.31 10.49 -17.05
CA GLU A 161 7.66 10.04 -16.67
C GLU A 161 8.70 10.40 -17.73
N HIS A 162 8.37 10.21 -19.02
CA HIS A 162 9.24 10.63 -20.12
C HIS A 162 9.45 12.15 -20.17
N LYS A 163 8.41 12.95 -19.89
CA LYS A 163 8.53 14.42 -19.83
C LYS A 163 9.44 14.89 -18.70
N ILE A 164 9.39 14.21 -17.55
CA ILE A 164 10.27 14.51 -16.41
C ILE A 164 11.72 14.14 -16.72
N SER A 165 11.96 12.96 -17.33
CA SER A 165 13.32 12.50 -17.65
C SER A 165 13.98 13.27 -18.77
N GLY A 166 13.21 13.78 -19.74
CA GLY A 166 13.72 14.47 -20.92
C GLY A 166 14.35 15.85 -20.65
N ARG A 167 14.20 16.41 -19.43
CA ARG A 167 14.74 17.72 -18.99
C ARG A 167 14.81 18.75 -20.12
N HIS A 168 13.68 19.01 -20.77
CA HIS A 168 13.60 20.09 -21.74
C HIS A 168 13.58 21.44 -21.02
N ASP A 169 14.30 22.42 -21.57
CA ASP A 169 14.31 23.80 -21.06
C ASP A 169 12.88 24.35 -20.99
N GLY A 170 12.52 24.92 -19.83
CA GLY A 170 11.19 25.50 -19.57
C GLY A 170 10.13 24.53 -19.04
N VAL A 171 10.45 23.24 -18.84
CA VAL A 171 9.54 22.28 -18.21
C VAL A 171 9.55 22.46 -16.69
N ASP A 172 8.37 22.71 -16.11
CA ASP A 172 8.19 22.71 -14.66
C ASP A 172 8.20 21.29 -14.10
N VAL A 173 9.38 20.82 -13.70
CA VAL A 173 9.58 19.47 -13.16
C VAL A 173 8.73 19.24 -11.90
N GLY A 174 8.62 20.23 -11.02
CA GLY A 174 7.85 20.11 -9.78
C GLY A 174 6.37 19.90 -10.03
N TYR A 175 5.81 20.61 -11.02
CA TYR A 175 4.44 20.37 -11.47
C TYR A 175 4.23 18.94 -11.97
N TRP A 176 5.08 18.45 -12.88
CA TRP A 176 4.94 17.10 -13.43
C TRP A 176 5.16 16.00 -12.37
N GLU A 177 6.06 16.20 -11.42
CA GLU A 177 6.24 15.29 -10.27
C GLU A 177 4.99 15.26 -9.38
N SER A 178 4.40 16.43 -9.10
CA SER A 178 3.15 16.50 -8.33
C SER A 178 1.99 15.82 -9.06
N LEU A 179 1.91 16.00 -10.39
CA LEU A 179 0.90 15.39 -11.24
C LEU A 179 1.07 13.87 -11.30
N LEU A 180 2.30 13.40 -11.43
CA LEU A 180 2.63 11.98 -11.41
C LEU A 180 2.26 11.33 -10.07
N SER A 181 2.54 12.02 -8.96
CA SER A 181 2.17 11.57 -7.62
C SER A 181 0.63 11.43 -7.47
N GLN A 182 -0.13 12.43 -7.93
CA GLN A 182 -1.59 12.39 -7.91
C GLN A 182 -2.16 11.27 -8.79
N LEU A 183 -1.62 11.09 -10.00
CA LEU A 183 -2.02 10.02 -10.92
C LEU A 183 -1.78 8.63 -10.28
N LYS A 184 -0.58 8.42 -9.72
CA LYS A 184 -0.23 7.16 -9.04
C LYS A 184 -1.16 6.87 -7.87
N ALA A 185 -1.51 7.89 -7.09
CA ALA A 185 -2.46 7.75 -5.98
C ALA A 185 -3.89 7.45 -6.47
N HIS A 186 -4.34 8.06 -7.57
CA HIS A 186 -5.65 7.75 -8.17
C HIS A 186 -5.72 6.30 -8.66
N MET A 187 -4.69 5.83 -9.37
CA MET A 187 -4.59 4.44 -9.83
C MET A 187 -4.55 3.46 -8.65
N SER A 188 -3.82 3.79 -7.58
CA SER A 188 -3.74 2.96 -6.38
C SER A 188 -5.08 2.87 -5.66
N ARG A 189 -5.83 3.98 -5.53
CA ARG A 189 -7.21 3.98 -4.99
C ARG A 189 -8.15 3.12 -5.84
N ALA A 190 -8.05 3.20 -7.16
CA ALA A 190 -8.84 2.37 -8.06
C ALA A 190 -8.55 0.87 -7.87
N ARG A 191 -7.27 0.47 -7.80
CA ARG A 191 -6.87 -0.92 -7.52
C ARG A 191 -7.38 -1.43 -6.17
N LEU A 192 -7.25 -0.61 -5.12
CA LEU A 192 -7.75 -0.97 -3.79
C LEU A 192 -9.28 -1.12 -3.77
N ARG A 193 -10.01 -0.24 -4.48
CA ARG A 193 -11.46 -0.37 -4.66
C ARG A 193 -11.84 -1.64 -5.41
N ASP A 194 -11.17 -1.95 -6.51
CA ASP A 194 -11.47 -3.14 -7.32
C ASP A 194 -11.19 -4.44 -6.52
N ARG A 195 -10.10 -4.46 -5.73
CA ARG A 195 -9.81 -5.54 -4.77
C ARG A 195 -10.93 -5.66 -3.73
N HIS A 196 -11.35 -4.54 -3.15
CA HIS A 196 -12.44 -4.52 -2.16
C HIS A 196 -13.75 -5.06 -2.74
N GLN A 197 -14.16 -4.62 -3.94
CA GLN A 197 -15.36 -5.14 -4.61
C GLN A 197 -15.25 -6.64 -4.88
N THR A 198 -14.08 -7.12 -5.30
CA THR A 198 -13.83 -8.55 -5.53
C THR A 198 -13.98 -9.35 -4.23
N ASN A 199 -13.44 -8.85 -3.12
CA ASN A 199 -13.57 -9.47 -1.81
C ASN A 199 -15.03 -9.52 -1.35
N LEU A 200 -15.78 -8.42 -1.49
CA LEU A 200 -17.20 -8.38 -1.15
C LEU A 200 -18.03 -9.36 -1.99
N ARG A 201 -17.78 -9.43 -3.31
CA ARG A 201 -18.45 -10.42 -4.18
C ARG A 201 -18.16 -11.85 -3.77
N ARG A 202 -16.89 -12.16 -3.44
CA ARG A 202 -16.48 -13.48 -2.95
C ARG A 202 -17.19 -13.82 -1.63
N LYS A 203 -17.17 -12.92 -0.65
CA LYS A 203 -17.84 -13.12 0.66
C LYS A 203 -19.35 -13.32 0.49
N LEU A 204 -19.99 -12.52 -0.36
CA LEU A 204 -21.40 -12.68 -0.69
C LEU A 204 -21.70 -14.05 -1.32
N GLN A 205 -20.82 -14.54 -2.21
CA GLN A 205 -20.99 -15.86 -2.83
C GLN A 205 -20.87 -16.99 -1.80
N LEU A 206 -19.91 -16.91 -0.88
CA LEU A 206 -19.72 -17.90 0.20
C LEU A 206 -20.92 -17.91 1.16
N LEU A 207 -21.39 -16.73 1.59
CA LEU A 207 -22.58 -16.61 2.45
C LEU A 207 -23.83 -17.20 1.79
N LYS A 208 -24.03 -16.99 0.48
CA LYS A 208 -25.15 -17.60 -0.27
C LYS A 208 -25.07 -19.12 -0.29
N GLN A 209 -23.87 -19.68 -0.39
CA GLN A 209 -23.64 -21.13 -0.37
C GLN A 209 -23.92 -21.71 1.03
N GLU A 210 -23.43 -21.06 2.09
CA GLU A 210 -23.65 -21.47 3.48
C GLU A 210 -25.13 -21.40 3.90
N GLN A 211 -25.87 -20.39 3.41
CA GLN A 211 -27.29 -20.21 3.70
C GLN A 211 -28.22 -21.05 2.81
N GLY A 212 -27.69 -21.85 1.88
CA GLY A 212 -28.49 -22.72 1.00
C GLY A 212 -29.44 -21.96 0.05
N VAL A 213 -29.23 -20.66 -0.16
CA VAL A 213 -30.09 -19.85 -1.02
C VAL A 213 -29.73 -20.15 -2.47
N ALA A 214 -30.46 -21.09 -3.07
CA ALA A 214 -30.40 -21.33 -4.51
C ALA A 214 -30.65 -20.00 -5.27
N PRO A 215 -29.92 -19.74 -6.37
CA PRO A 215 -30.26 -18.60 -7.21
C PRO A 215 -31.71 -18.77 -7.67
N ALA A 216 -32.54 -17.74 -7.45
CA ALA A 216 -33.91 -17.73 -7.95
C ALA A 216 -33.87 -17.99 -9.46
N SER A 217 -34.36 -19.14 -9.87
CA SER A 217 -34.50 -19.55 -11.26
C SER A 217 -35.33 -18.49 -11.96
N SER A 218 -34.73 -17.85 -12.97
CA SER A 218 -35.48 -17.05 -13.96
C SER A 218 -36.03 -17.96 -15.03
#